data_AF-A0A8D2J1Z5-F1
#
_entry.id   AF-A0A8D2J1Z5-F1
#
_cell.length_a   1.000
_cell.length_b   1.000
_cell.length_c   1.000
_cell.angle_alpha   90.00
_cell.angle_beta   90.00
_cell.angle_gamma   90.00
#
_symmetry.space_group_name_H-M   'P 1'
#
loop_
_entity.id
_entity.type
_entity.pdbx_description
1 polymer ?
#
loop_
_entity_poly.entity_id
_entity_poly.type
_entity_poly.pdbx_seq_one_letter_code
_entity_poly.pdbx_strand_id
1 'polypeptide(L)'
;ESGAFEEHRPPAPHRLDFCLCPQRYITQEGHKLDTGAPRPPATVTNAVSWRSEGIKYRKNEVFLDVIESVNLLVSANGNVLRSEIVGSIKMRVFLSGMPELRLGLNDKVLFDNTGRGKSKSVELEDVKFHQCVRLSRFENDRTISFIPPDGEFELMSYRLNTHVKPLIWIESVIEKHSHSRIEYMIKAKSQFKRRSTANNVEIHIPVPNDADSPKFKTTVGSVKWVPENGAIVWSVKSFPGGKEYLMRAHFGLPSVEAEDKEGKPPISVKFEIPYFTTSGIQVRYLKIIEKSGYQALPWVRYITQNGGRGDFREGAWQPGLGGRPGEGSSG
;
A
#
# COMPACT_ATOMS: atom_id res chain seq x y z
N GLU A 1 37.27 -88.37 -48.36
CA GLU A 1 38.60 -88.22 -49.00
C GLU A 1 38.46 -87.26 -50.19
N SER A 2 39.10 -86.08 -50.25
CA SER A 2 40.53 -85.78 -50.52
C SER A 2 40.96 -86.08 -51.97
N GLY A 3 41.52 -85.13 -52.74
CA GLY A 3 41.85 -83.73 -52.41
C GLY A 3 42.18 -82.86 -53.63
N ALA A 4 42.60 -81.61 -53.39
CA ALA A 4 43.00 -80.61 -54.39
C ALA A 4 44.45 -80.11 -54.13
N PHE A 5 44.87 -78.98 -54.76
CA PHE A 5 46.23 -78.37 -54.82
C PHE A 5 47.17 -78.96 -55.89
N GLU A 6 48.22 -78.29 -56.41
CA GLU A 6 48.94 -77.01 -56.08
C GLU A 6 49.65 -76.47 -57.38
N GLU A 7 49.98 -75.20 -57.66
CA GLU A 7 49.70 -73.87 -57.05
C GLU A 7 48.98 -72.93 -58.09
N HIS A 8 49.40 -71.75 -58.63
CA HIS A 8 50.55 -70.82 -58.53
C HIS A 8 50.09 -69.34 -58.51
N ARG A 9 50.93 -68.44 -57.94
CA ARG A 9 50.64 -67.02 -57.62
C ARG A 9 51.96 -66.21 -57.41
N PRO A 10 51.97 -64.98 -56.85
CA PRO A 10 51.24 -63.69 -57.08
C PRO A 10 52.30 -62.56 -57.36
N PRO A 11 52.25 -61.26 -56.90
CA PRO A 11 51.22 -60.31 -56.42
C PRO A 11 51.22 -58.90 -57.15
N ALA A 12 50.67 -57.83 -56.53
CA ALA A 12 50.47 -56.48 -57.15
C ALA A 12 50.49 -55.25 -56.18
N PRO A 13 50.60 -53.99 -56.68
CA PRO A 13 50.23 -52.71 -55.98
C PRO A 13 49.30 -51.77 -56.82
N HIS A 14 48.28 -51.03 -56.33
CA HIS A 14 48.12 -49.87 -55.38
C HIS A 14 47.85 -48.48 -56.06
N ARG A 15 47.73 -47.36 -55.30
CA ARG A 15 46.71 -46.26 -55.50
C ARG A 15 47.28 -44.81 -55.47
N LEU A 16 46.40 -43.79 -55.68
CA LEU A 16 46.50 -42.32 -55.43
C LEU A 16 47.10 -41.43 -56.59
N ASP A 17 46.84 -40.12 -56.79
CA ASP A 17 45.71 -39.17 -56.50
C ASP A 17 45.90 -37.78 -57.23
N PHE A 18 44.97 -36.81 -57.04
CA PHE A 18 45.01 -35.32 -57.25
C PHE A 18 44.74 -34.61 -58.61
N CYS A 19 43.93 -33.52 -58.53
CA CYS A 19 43.83 -32.30 -59.38
C CYS A 19 43.45 -32.43 -60.89
N LEU A 20 42.83 -31.44 -61.57
CA LEU A 20 42.45 -30.05 -61.25
C LEU A 20 41.31 -29.57 -62.20
N CYS A 21 40.23 -28.94 -61.71
CA CYS A 21 39.40 -28.03 -62.53
C CYS A 21 38.47 -27.14 -61.66
N PRO A 22 38.34 -25.82 -61.91
CA PRO A 22 37.56 -24.93 -61.05
C PRO A 22 36.14 -24.67 -61.58
N GLN A 23 35.12 -25.01 -60.78
CA GLN A 23 33.77 -24.46 -60.93
C GLN A 23 33.34 -23.81 -59.61
N ARG A 24 32.75 -22.61 -59.69
CA ARG A 24 32.37 -21.81 -58.53
C ARG A 24 31.15 -22.43 -57.85
N TYR A 25 31.34 -23.01 -56.67
CA TYR A 25 30.24 -23.40 -55.82
C TYR A 25 29.46 -22.16 -55.37
N ILE A 26 28.20 -22.05 -55.79
CA ILE A 26 27.22 -21.21 -55.08
C ILE A 26 26.72 -22.07 -53.92
N THR A 27 27.39 -21.99 -52.78
CA THR A 27 26.90 -22.55 -51.52
C THR A 27 25.72 -21.74 -51.04
N GLN A 28 24.52 -22.06 -51.53
CA GLN A 28 23.33 -21.81 -50.73
C GLN A 28 23.42 -22.72 -49.52
N GLU A 29 23.88 -22.17 -48.39
CA GLU A 29 23.69 -22.81 -47.10
C GLU A 29 22.19 -22.88 -46.85
N GLY A 30 21.62 -24.04 -47.17
CA GLY A 30 20.24 -24.40 -46.85
C GLY A 30 20.12 -24.53 -45.35
N HIS A 31 20.07 -23.40 -44.64
CA HIS A 31 19.91 -23.32 -43.20
C HIS A 31 18.52 -23.85 -42.85
N LYS A 32 18.43 -25.18 -42.72
CA LYS A 32 17.25 -25.90 -42.28
C LYS A 32 16.85 -25.30 -40.95
N LEU A 33 15.81 -24.47 -40.95
CA LEU A 33 15.22 -23.94 -39.72
C LEU A 33 14.85 -25.13 -38.87
N ASP A 34 15.55 -25.29 -37.76
CA ASP A 34 15.23 -26.34 -36.82
C ASP A 34 13.87 -26.00 -36.21
N THR A 35 12.84 -26.77 -36.58
CA THR A 35 11.44 -26.50 -36.23
C THR A 35 11.12 -26.77 -34.75
N GLY A 36 12.13 -26.71 -33.88
CA GLY A 36 12.01 -26.35 -32.48
C GLY A 36 11.85 -24.83 -32.32
N ALA A 37 10.83 -24.23 -32.94
CA ALA A 37 10.42 -22.87 -32.58
C ALA A 37 10.24 -22.81 -31.05
N PRO A 38 10.85 -21.85 -30.34
CA PRO A 38 10.85 -21.84 -28.89
C PRO A 38 9.40 -21.75 -28.42
N ARG A 39 8.86 -22.87 -27.91
CA ARG A 39 7.45 -22.95 -27.49
C ARG A 39 7.24 -21.80 -26.50
N PRO A 40 6.31 -20.86 -26.78
CA PRO A 40 6.07 -19.77 -25.86
C PRO A 40 5.77 -20.39 -24.49
N PRO A 41 6.43 -19.95 -23.40
CA PRO A 41 6.34 -20.64 -22.12
C PRO A 41 4.87 -20.75 -21.74
N ALA A 42 4.41 -21.94 -21.35
CA ALA A 42 3.01 -22.36 -21.46
C ALA A 42 2.00 -21.34 -20.89
N THR A 43 2.39 -20.62 -19.84
CA THR A 43 1.73 -19.44 -19.25
C THR A 43 1.25 -18.38 -20.24
N VAL A 44 1.92 -18.19 -21.39
CA VAL A 44 1.57 -17.23 -22.45
C VAL A 44 0.38 -17.73 -23.31
N THR A 45 0.18 -19.04 -23.41
CA THR A 45 -0.91 -19.68 -24.17
C THR A 45 -2.03 -20.23 -23.30
N ASN A 46 -1.88 -20.19 -21.98
CA ASN A 46 -2.83 -20.74 -21.01
C ASN A 46 -3.84 -19.67 -20.57
N ALA A 47 -5.03 -20.07 -20.10
CA ALA A 47 -6.05 -19.14 -19.61
C ALA A 47 -5.70 -18.47 -18.26
N VAL A 48 -4.50 -18.75 -17.72
CA VAL A 48 -3.92 -18.19 -16.49
C VAL A 48 -2.51 -17.72 -16.84
N SER A 49 -2.36 -16.42 -17.10
CA SER A 49 -1.10 -15.82 -17.57
C SER A 49 -0.16 -15.36 -16.45
N TRP A 50 -0.64 -15.32 -15.21
CA TRP A 50 0.05 -14.76 -14.04
C TRP A 50 0.56 -15.80 -13.04
N ARG A 51 0.41 -17.10 -13.32
CA ARG A 51 0.94 -18.19 -12.48
C ARG A 51 1.46 -19.34 -13.36
N SER A 52 2.74 -19.67 -13.23
CA SER A 52 3.35 -20.81 -13.91
C SER A 52 3.04 -22.13 -13.19
N GLU A 53 2.91 -23.21 -13.96
CA GLU A 53 2.72 -24.56 -13.40
C GLU A 53 4.00 -25.10 -12.75
N GLY A 54 3.87 -26.09 -11.87
CA GLY A 54 5.01 -26.82 -11.28
C GLY A 54 5.68 -26.18 -10.06
N ILE A 55 5.23 -25.00 -9.62
CA ILE A 55 5.69 -24.33 -8.38
C ILE A 55 5.56 -25.28 -7.18
N LYS A 56 6.59 -25.34 -6.31
CA LYS A 56 6.61 -26.17 -5.10
C LYS A 56 7.31 -25.45 -3.94
N TYR A 57 6.69 -25.50 -2.76
CA TYR A 57 7.26 -25.01 -1.51
C TYR A 57 7.32 -26.11 -0.45
N ARG A 58 8.35 -26.06 0.41
CA ARG A 58 8.48 -26.97 1.57
C ARG A 58 7.45 -26.69 2.67
N LYS A 59 6.92 -25.47 2.71
CA LYS A 59 5.80 -25.06 3.56
C LYS A 59 4.82 -24.26 2.71
N ASN A 60 3.53 -24.55 2.84
CA ASN A 60 2.49 -23.83 2.11
C ASN A 60 1.88 -22.77 3.03
N GLU A 61 2.21 -21.50 2.81
CA GLU A 61 1.88 -20.37 3.70
C GLU A 61 1.34 -19.19 2.88
N VAL A 62 0.37 -18.46 3.44
CA VAL A 62 -0.22 -17.27 2.81
C VAL A 62 -0.32 -16.17 3.84
N PHE A 63 0.15 -14.96 3.51
CA PHE A 63 0.02 -13.78 4.36
C PHE A 63 -0.88 -12.75 3.67
N LEU A 64 -1.82 -12.19 4.42
CA LEU A 64 -2.75 -11.14 3.98
C LEU A 64 -2.52 -9.87 4.80
N ASP A 65 -2.13 -8.81 4.11
CA ASP A 65 -1.93 -7.49 4.67
C ASP A 65 -3.10 -6.60 4.25
N VAL A 66 -4.05 -6.39 5.16
CA VAL A 66 -5.17 -5.48 4.97
C VAL A 66 -4.74 -4.10 5.46
N ILE A 67 -4.38 -3.22 4.52
CA ILE A 67 -3.84 -1.89 4.80
C ILE A 67 -4.90 -0.84 4.47
N GLU A 68 -5.33 -0.07 5.45
CA GLU A 68 -6.30 1.03 5.28
C GLU A 68 -5.60 2.38 5.39
N SER A 69 -5.68 3.20 4.33
CA SER A 69 -5.19 4.58 4.34
C SER A 69 -6.37 5.53 4.56
N VAL A 70 -6.34 6.31 5.63
CA VAL A 70 -7.42 7.23 6.02
C VAL A 70 -7.12 8.64 5.47
N ASN A 71 -7.98 9.09 4.56
CA ASN A 71 -7.95 10.42 3.96
C ASN A 71 -8.99 11.31 4.69
N LEU A 72 -8.55 12.42 5.27
CA LEU A 72 -9.39 13.27 6.12
C LEU A 72 -9.07 14.76 5.92
N LEU A 73 -10.06 15.53 5.48
CA LEU A 73 -10.03 16.99 5.50
C LEU A 73 -10.95 17.50 6.60
N VAL A 74 -10.36 18.07 7.65
CA VAL A 74 -11.05 18.89 8.65
C VAL A 74 -11.04 20.35 8.19
N SER A 75 -12.06 21.13 8.59
CA SER A 75 -12.12 22.57 8.39
C SER A 75 -11.59 23.33 9.60
N ALA A 76 -11.25 24.61 9.43
CA ALA A 76 -11.06 25.52 10.58
C ALA A 76 -12.32 25.62 11.47
N ASN A 77 -13.50 25.28 10.91
CA ASN A 77 -14.78 25.02 11.60
C ASN A 77 -14.83 23.76 12.49
N GLY A 78 -13.84 22.86 12.42
CA GLY A 78 -13.83 21.54 13.06
C GLY A 78 -14.75 20.49 12.41
N ASN A 79 -15.63 20.93 11.51
CA ASN A 79 -16.44 20.04 10.69
C ASN A 79 -15.54 19.26 9.73
N VAL A 80 -15.76 17.95 9.63
CA VAL A 80 -15.09 17.08 8.66
C VAL A 80 -15.71 17.33 7.28
N LEU A 81 -14.93 17.85 6.34
CA LEU A 81 -15.37 18.20 4.98
C LEU A 81 -15.27 17.02 4.01
N ARG A 82 -14.23 16.17 4.16
CA ARG A 82 -14.05 14.92 3.41
C ARG A 82 -13.52 13.85 4.35
N SER A 83 -14.10 12.66 4.30
CA SER A 83 -13.65 11.48 5.04
C SER A 83 -13.81 10.25 4.17
N GLU A 84 -12.68 9.64 3.83
CA GLU A 84 -12.55 8.60 2.83
C GLU A 84 -11.51 7.59 3.31
N ILE A 85 -11.78 6.30 3.15
CA ILE A 85 -10.86 5.23 3.47
C ILE A 85 -10.54 4.51 2.16
N VAL A 86 -9.26 4.49 1.80
CA VAL A 86 -8.73 3.72 0.67
C VAL A 86 -7.95 2.55 1.22
N GLY A 87 -8.48 1.35 1.05
CA GLY A 87 -7.85 0.12 1.51
C GLY A 87 -7.23 -0.69 0.38
N SER A 88 -6.13 -1.38 0.66
CA SER A 88 -5.52 -2.38 -0.21
C SER A 88 -5.38 -3.70 0.55
N ILE A 89 -5.81 -4.81 -0.06
CA ILE A 89 -5.51 -6.16 0.43
C ILE A 89 -4.32 -6.68 -0.38
N LYS A 90 -3.14 -6.66 0.24
CA LYS A 90 -1.92 -7.24 -0.34
C LYS A 90 -1.76 -8.68 0.14
N MET A 91 -1.25 -9.54 -0.74
CA MET A 91 -1.06 -10.96 -0.47
C MET A 91 0.38 -11.36 -0.75
N ARG A 92 0.94 -12.20 0.12
CA ARG A 92 2.23 -12.85 -0.05
C ARG A 92 1.98 -14.35 -0.02
N VAL A 93 2.06 -14.99 -1.19
CA VAL A 93 1.60 -16.36 -1.43
C VAL A 93 2.79 -17.27 -1.70
N PHE A 94 2.96 -18.27 -0.83
CA PHE A 94 3.96 -19.31 -0.95
C PHE A 94 3.24 -20.65 -1.00
N LEU A 95 2.66 -20.98 -2.15
CA LEU A 95 1.81 -22.16 -2.36
C LEU A 95 2.31 -23.03 -3.51
N SER A 96 2.21 -24.34 -3.34
CA SER A 96 2.57 -25.31 -4.38
C SER A 96 1.43 -25.46 -5.40
N GLY A 97 1.74 -25.75 -6.67
CA GLY A 97 0.73 -26.03 -7.69
C GLY A 97 0.00 -24.78 -8.21
N MET A 98 -1.28 -24.97 -8.54
CA MET A 98 -2.20 -24.00 -9.17
C MET A 98 -3.48 -23.85 -8.32
N PRO A 99 -3.38 -23.41 -7.06
CA PRO A 99 -4.49 -23.46 -6.11
C PRO A 99 -5.58 -22.43 -6.45
N GLU A 100 -6.84 -22.84 -6.35
CA GLU A 100 -7.97 -21.92 -6.34
C GLU A 100 -8.20 -21.42 -4.92
N LEU A 101 -8.05 -20.11 -4.73
CA LEU A 101 -8.36 -19.41 -3.49
C LEU A 101 -9.76 -18.83 -3.54
N ARG A 102 -10.44 -18.81 -2.39
CA ARG A 102 -11.72 -18.11 -2.19
C ARG A 102 -11.65 -17.31 -0.90
N LEU A 103 -11.65 -15.99 -1.03
CA LEU A 103 -11.64 -15.02 0.08
C LEU A 103 -13.07 -14.58 0.42
N GLY A 104 -13.43 -14.70 1.70
CA GLY A 104 -14.70 -14.21 2.24
C GLY A 104 -14.49 -13.01 3.16
N LEU A 105 -15.14 -11.89 2.84
CA LEU A 105 -15.14 -10.66 3.64
C LEU A 105 -16.48 -10.47 4.39
N ASN A 106 -16.57 -9.45 5.24
CA ASN A 106 -17.83 -9.00 5.84
C ASN A 106 -18.55 -7.91 5.01
N ASP A 107 -18.58 -8.08 3.69
CA ASP A 107 -19.32 -7.21 2.77
C ASP A 107 -20.83 -7.16 3.12
N LYS A 108 -21.40 -5.95 3.15
CA LYS A 108 -22.82 -5.71 3.41
C LYS A 108 -23.72 -6.43 2.42
N VAL A 109 -23.37 -6.43 1.13
CA VAL A 109 -24.17 -7.09 0.07
C VAL A 109 -24.26 -8.60 0.30
N LEU A 110 -23.15 -9.24 0.70
CA LEU A 110 -23.16 -10.65 1.15
C LEU A 110 -24.11 -10.87 2.33
N PHE A 111 -24.05 -10.01 3.33
CA PHE A 111 -24.79 -10.20 4.58
C PHE A 111 -26.29 -9.95 4.42
N ASP A 112 -26.69 -8.97 3.62
CA ASP A 112 -28.09 -8.70 3.33
C ASP A 112 -28.71 -9.81 2.46
N ASN A 113 -28.01 -10.26 1.40
CA ASN A 113 -28.41 -11.42 0.59
C ASN A 113 -28.50 -12.73 1.39
N THR A 114 -27.75 -12.86 2.49
CA THR A 114 -27.80 -14.04 3.39
C THR A 114 -28.73 -13.84 4.60
N GLY A 115 -29.50 -12.75 4.68
CA GLY A 115 -30.43 -12.47 5.78
C GLY A 115 -29.77 -12.20 7.14
N ARG A 116 -28.50 -11.74 7.16
CA ARG A 116 -27.66 -11.56 8.36
C ARG A 116 -27.37 -10.09 8.71
N GLY A 117 -28.13 -9.14 8.18
CA GLY A 117 -27.94 -7.68 8.32
C GLY A 117 -27.93 -7.09 9.75
N LYS A 118 -28.12 -7.90 10.80
CA LYS A 118 -27.94 -7.49 12.22
C LYS A 118 -26.48 -7.54 12.71
N SER A 119 -25.52 -7.95 11.88
CA SER A 119 -24.11 -8.08 12.25
C SER A 119 -23.23 -7.07 11.52
N LYS A 120 -22.07 -6.67 12.09
CA LYS A 120 -21.25 -5.59 11.52
C LYS A 120 -20.66 -5.98 10.17
N SER A 121 -21.29 -5.48 9.12
CA SER A 121 -20.79 -5.49 7.75
C SER A 121 -20.03 -4.20 7.39
N VAL A 122 -19.43 -4.19 6.20
CA VAL A 122 -18.82 -3.02 5.56
C VAL A 122 -19.45 -2.83 4.19
N GLU A 123 -19.80 -1.59 3.88
CA GLU A 123 -20.27 -1.14 2.58
C GLU A 123 -19.08 -0.65 1.77
N LEU A 124 -18.85 -1.24 0.59
CA LEU A 124 -17.74 -0.93 -0.31
C LEU A 124 -18.30 -0.24 -1.54
N GLU A 125 -17.87 1.01 -1.81
CA GLU A 125 -18.40 1.82 -2.91
C GLU A 125 -17.76 1.44 -4.26
N ASP A 126 -16.43 1.37 -4.29
CA ASP A 126 -15.61 0.98 -5.43
C ASP A 126 -14.65 -0.11 -4.98
N VAL A 127 -14.51 -1.16 -5.81
CA VAL A 127 -13.60 -2.28 -5.58
C VAL A 127 -12.96 -2.66 -6.91
N LYS A 128 -11.63 -2.53 -6.98
CA LYS A 128 -10.82 -2.91 -8.14
C LYS A 128 -10.04 -4.15 -7.77
N PHE A 129 -10.18 -5.18 -8.59
CA PHE A 129 -9.53 -6.47 -8.40
C PHE A 129 -8.34 -6.64 -9.33
N HIS A 130 -7.36 -7.43 -8.89
CA HIS A 130 -6.34 -7.98 -9.77
C HIS A 130 -6.97 -8.90 -10.83
N GLN A 131 -6.37 -8.97 -12.02
CA GLN A 131 -6.81 -9.80 -13.16
C GLN A 131 -7.03 -11.29 -12.85
N CYS A 132 -6.51 -11.78 -11.72
CA CYS A 132 -6.70 -13.17 -11.29
C CYS A 132 -8.08 -13.48 -10.70
N VAL A 133 -8.88 -12.46 -10.39
CA VAL A 133 -10.20 -12.61 -9.77
C VAL A 133 -11.28 -12.83 -10.82
N ARG A 134 -12.08 -13.88 -10.65
CA ARG A 134 -13.24 -14.19 -11.50
C ARG A 134 -14.39 -13.25 -11.17
N LEU A 135 -14.44 -12.09 -11.81
CA LEU A 135 -15.46 -11.05 -11.62
C LEU A 135 -16.89 -11.61 -11.70
N SER A 136 -17.16 -12.52 -12.64
CA SER A 136 -18.47 -13.17 -12.81
C SER A 136 -18.90 -14.06 -11.63
N ARG A 137 -17.98 -14.52 -10.77
CA ARG A 137 -18.34 -15.14 -9.48
C ARG A 137 -18.75 -14.06 -8.48
N PHE A 138 -17.91 -13.04 -8.32
CA PHE A 138 -18.15 -11.93 -7.40
C PHE A 138 -19.47 -11.19 -7.70
N GLU A 139 -19.86 -11.03 -8.96
CA GLU A 139 -21.13 -10.41 -9.32
C GLU A 139 -22.36 -11.24 -8.88
N ASN A 140 -22.27 -12.58 -8.94
CA ASN A 140 -23.36 -13.49 -8.59
C ASN A 140 -23.42 -13.84 -7.10
N ASP A 141 -22.30 -14.28 -6.52
CA ASP A 141 -22.23 -14.84 -5.16
C ASP A 141 -21.34 -14.02 -4.20
N ARG A 142 -20.84 -12.86 -4.65
CA ARG A 142 -19.93 -11.95 -3.93
C ARG A 142 -18.71 -12.64 -3.29
N THR A 143 -18.35 -13.85 -3.77
CA THR A 143 -17.17 -14.59 -3.33
C THR A 143 -15.99 -14.26 -4.23
N ILE A 144 -14.91 -13.77 -3.64
CA ILE A 144 -13.69 -13.41 -4.35
C ILE A 144 -12.91 -14.69 -4.64
N SER A 145 -13.12 -15.26 -5.84
CA SER A 145 -12.49 -16.51 -6.31
C SER A 145 -11.38 -16.21 -7.33
N PHE A 146 -10.17 -16.73 -7.09
CA PHE A 146 -8.98 -16.44 -7.88
C PHE A 146 -7.94 -17.57 -7.83
N ILE A 147 -7.02 -17.58 -8.79
CA ILE A 147 -5.76 -18.35 -8.70
C ILE A 147 -4.64 -17.31 -8.47
N PRO A 148 -3.93 -17.31 -7.33
CA PRO A 148 -3.00 -16.23 -7.00
C PRO A 148 -1.73 -16.25 -7.87
N PRO A 149 -1.21 -15.09 -8.30
CA PRO A 149 0.21 -14.94 -8.61
C PRO A 149 1.11 -15.47 -7.49
N ASP A 150 2.34 -15.82 -7.82
CA ASP A 150 3.31 -16.33 -6.86
C ASP A 150 4.13 -15.18 -6.23
N GLY A 151 4.49 -15.31 -4.96
CA GLY A 151 5.15 -14.21 -4.23
C GLY A 151 4.17 -13.11 -3.81
N GLU A 152 4.54 -11.84 -4.01
CA GLU A 152 3.81 -10.68 -3.49
C GLU A 152 3.03 -9.94 -4.59
N PHE A 153 1.73 -9.73 -4.36
CA PHE A 153 0.85 -8.95 -5.25
C PHE A 153 -0.28 -8.26 -4.46
N GLU A 154 -0.91 -7.25 -5.07
CA GLU A 154 -2.13 -6.65 -4.54
C GLU A 154 -3.36 -7.37 -5.12
N LEU A 155 -4.20 -7.97 -4.27
CA LEU A 155 -5.40 -8.70 -4.70
C LEU A 155 -6.53 -7.74 -5.09
N MET A 156 -6.74 -6.71 -4.28
CA MET A 156 -7.79 -5.73 -4.48
C MET A 156 -7.50 -4.42 -3.74
N SER A 157 -7.87 -3.31 -4.39
CA SER A 157 -8.03 -2.00 -3.73
C SER A 157 -9.52 -1.70 -3.58
N TYR A 158 -9.95 -1.16 -2.44
CA TYR A 158 -11.33 -0.76 -2.19
C TYR A 158 -11.41 0.66 -1.62
N ARG A 159 -12.53 1.32 -1.88
CA ARG A 159 -12.84 2.66 -1.37
C ARG A 159 -14.17 2.65 -0.62
N LEU A 160 -14.22 3.41 0.46
CA LEU A 160 -15.46 3.82 1.11
C LEU A 160 -15.37 5.25 1.65
N ASN A 161 -16.34 6.09 1.30
CA ASN A 161 -16.65 7.32 2.01
C ASN A 161 -17.43 6.92 3.28
N THR A 162 -17.00 7.38 4.45
CA THR A 162 -17.73 7.14 5.71
C THR A 162 -17.36 8.23 6.71
N HIS A 163 -18.36 8.80 7.38
CA HIS A 163 -18.17 9.84 8.40
C HIS A 163 -17.58 9.27 9.71
N VAL A 164 -16.33 8.82 9.65
CA VAL A 164 -15.57 8.36 10.82
C VAL A 164 -15.04 9.54 11.62
N LYS A 165 -14.96 9.37 12.95
CA LYS A 165 -14.30 10.35 13.81
C LYS A 165 -12.78 10.30 13.60
N PRO A 166 -12.07 11.45 13.56
CA PRO A 166 -10.63 11.48 13.34
C PRO A 166 -9.87 10.66 14.38
N LEU A 167 -9.07 9.69 13.92
CA LEU A 167 -8.37 8.73 14.79
C LEU A 167 -7.38 9.43 15.72
N ILE A 168 -6.66 10.41 15.19
CA ILE A 168 -5.92 11.40 15.95
C ILE A 168 -6.59 12.74 15.62
N TRP A 169 -6.88 13.52 16.64
CA TRP A 169 -7.53 14.82 16.54
C TRP A 169 -6.62 15.89 17.10
N ILE A 170 -6.31 16.90 16.28
CA ILE A 170 -5.40 17.99 16.63
C ILE A 170 -6.20 19.27 16.89
N GLU A 171 -6.22 19.70 18.13
CA GLU A 171 -6.58 21.06 18.51
C GLU A 171 -5.33 21.94 18.46
N SER A 172 -5.38 23.07 17.76
CA SER A 172 -4.30 24.05 17.71
C SER A 172 -4.87 25.43 18.04
N VAL A 173 -4.19 26.13 18.95
CA VAL A 173 -4.41 27.56 19.22
C VAL A 173 -3.11 28.28 18.85
N ILE A 174 -3.22 29.37 18.10
CA ILE A 174 -2.08 30.12 17.56
C ILE A 174 -2.23 31.57 18.01
N GLU A 175 -1.34 32.02 18.88
CA GLU A 175 -1.31 33.37 19.45
C GLU A 175 -0.16 34.15 18.78
N LYS A 176 -0.45 34.85 17.68
CA LYS A 176 0.51 35.76 17.01
C LYS A 176 0.49 37.13 17.68
N HIS A 177 1.63 37.52 18.25
CA HIS A 177 1.91 38.91 18.61
C HIS A 177 2.75 39.52 17.49
N SER A 178 2.16 40.40 16.67
CA SER A 178 2.86 41.08 15.56
C SER A 178 4.13 41.78 16.04
N HIS A 179 5.17 41.79 15.19
CA HIS A 179 6.48 42.40 15.44
C HIS A 179 7.22 41.87 16.70
N SER A 180 6.87 40.68 17.21
CA SER A 180 7.44 40.17 18.45
C SER A 180 7.60 38.64 18.50
N ARG A 181 6.50 37.87 18.41
CA ARG A 181 6.52 36.43 18.71
C ARG A 181 5.26 35.72 18.27
N ILE A 182 5.35 34.40 18.09
CA ILE A 182 4.19 33.53 17.85
C ILE A 182 4.25 32.32 18.78
N GLU A 183 3.19 32.13 19.57
CA GLU A 183 3.01 30.98 20.45
C GLU A 183 1.99 30.01 19.86
N TYR A 184 2.32 28.72 19.88
CA TYR A 184 1.46 27.62 19.47
C TYR A 184 1.14 26.76 20.68
N MET A 185 -0.14 26.48 20.91
CA MET A 185 -0.59 25.49 21.88
C MET A 185 -1.34 24.38 21.15
N ILE A 186 -0.73 23.20 21.06
CA ILE A 186 -1.17 22.09 20.22
C ILE A 186 -1.46 20.87 21.09
N LYS A 187 -2.68 20.36 20.97
CA LYS A 187 -3.29 19.37 21.85
C LYS A 187 -3.80 18.21 21.00
N ALA A 188 -3.08 17.09 21.05
CA ALA A 188 -3.39 15.90 20.27
C ALA A 188 -4.19 14.90 21.12
N LYS A 189 -5.33 14.41 20.61
CA LYS A 189 -6.20 13.42 21.25
C LYS A 189 -6.32 12.17 20.37
N SER A 190 -6.09 10.98 20.92
CA SER A 190 -6.32 9.71 20.22
C SER A 190 -7.76 9.21 20.44
N GLN A 191 -8.60 9.24 19.39
CA GLN A 191 -10.03 8.87 19.47
C GLN A 191 -10.32 7.38 19.16
N PHE A 192 -9.28 6.53 19.06
CA PHE A 192 -9.43 5.08 18.87
C PHE A 192 -9.41 4.29 20.19
N LYS A 193 -9.67 2.98 20.09
CA LYS A 193 -9.80 2.05 21.22
C LYS A 193 -8.54 2.03 22.08
N ARG A 194 -8.68 2.13 23.41
CA ARG A 194 -7.57 2.12 24.40
C ARG A 194 -6.60 0.92 24.32
N ARG A 195 -7.03 -0.19 23.72
CA ARG A 195 -6.20 -1.40 23.50
C ARG A 195 -5.30 -1.34 22.26
N SER A 196 -5.50 -0.33 21.42
CA SER A 196 -4.72 -0.06 20.21
C SER A 196 -3.83 1.15 20.46
N THR A 197 -2.72 1.22 19.74
CA THR A 197 -1.68 2.24 19.87
C THR A 197 -1.27 2.69 18.49
N ALA A 198 -1.19 4.01 18.26
CA ALA A 198 -0.55 4.56 17.08
C ALA A 198 0.97 4.61 17.31
N ASN A 199 1.72 4.02 16.40
CA ASN A 199 3.17 4.01 16.37
C ASN A 199 3.68 5.16 15.48
N ASN A 200 4.89 5.64 15.77
CA ASN A 200 5.65 6.57 14.92
C ASN A 200 4.83 7.78 14.43
N VAL A 201 4.03 8.36 15.33
CA VAL A 201 3.16 9.49 14.98
C VAL A 201 4.02 10.73 14.74
N GLU A 202 3.84 11.37 13.59
CA GLU A 202 4.47 12.65 13.25
C GLU A 202 3.39 13.68 12.96
N ILE A 203 3.29 14.69 13.82
CA ILE A 203 2.38 15.83 13.59
C ILE A 203 3.23 16.95 12.99
N HIS A 204 2.97 17.26 11.72
CA HIS A 204 3.59 18.36 10.97
C HIS A 204 2.72 19.61 11.15
N ILE A 205 3.22 20.60 11.88
CA ILE A 205 2.54 21.91 12.04
C ILE A 205 3.37 22.97 11.30
N PRO A 206 2.76 23.76 10.41
CA PRO A 206 3.48 24.82 9.72
C PRO A 206 3.73 26.03 10.62
N VAL A 207 4.89 26.65 10.40
CA VAL A 207 5.35 27.88 11.04
C VAL A 207 5.77 28.89 9.96
N PRO A 208 5.65 30.20 10.20
CA PRO A 208 6.14 31.21 9.27
C PRO A 208 7.62 31.00 8.94
N ASN A 209 8.03 31.30 7.70
CA ASN A 209 9.44 31.13 7.31
C ASN A 209 10.36 32.21 7.94
N ASP A 210 9.78 33.31 8.41
CA ASP A 210 10.48 34.38 9.16
C ASP A 210 10.66 34.07 10.67
N ALA A 211 10.06 32.99 11.17
CA ALA A 211 10.04 32.66 12.59
C ALA A 211 11.39 32.17 13.12
N ASP A 212 11.85 32.74 14.24
CA ASP A 212 13.17 32.49 14.82
C ASP A 212 13.12 31.95 16.27
N SER A 213 14.29 31.72 16.87
CA SER A 213 14.47 31.40 18.30
C SER A 213 13.52 30.33 18.88
N PRO A 214 13.41 29.14 18.25
CA PRO A 214 12.45 28.10 18.61
C PRO A 214 12.64 27.59 20.05
N LYS A 215 11.55 27.59 20.83
CA LYS A 215 11.49 27.05 22.21
C LYS A 215 10.31 26.11 22.35
N PHE A 216 10.57 24.85 22.69
CA PHE A 216 9.55 23.79 22.77
C PHE A 216 9.35 23.28 24.20
N LYS A 217 8.10 22.97 24.55
CA LYS A 217 7.71 22.28 25.80
C LYS A 217 6.66 21.21 25.48
N THR A 218 6.98 19.94 25.66
CA THR A 218 6.13 18.78 25.33
C THR A 218 5.83 17.93 26.56
N THR A 219 4.62 17.40 26.68
CA THR A 219 4.32 16.36 27.69
C THR A 219 4.92 15.01 27.33
N VAL A 220 4.92 14.65 26.04
CA VAL A 220 5.41 13.37 25.50
C VAL A 220 5.95 13.61 24.09
N GLY A 221 6.95 12.82 23.68
CA GLY A 221 7.58 12.90 22.37
C GLY A 221 8.69 13.95 22.31
N SER A 222 9.07 14.33 21.09
CA SER A 222 10.10 15.33 20.81
C SER A 222 9.69 16.19 19.62
N VAL A 223 10.03 17.48 19.64
CA VAL A 223 9.80 18.40 18.51
C VAL A 223 11.12 18.69 17.79
N LYS A 224 11.07 18.72 16.47
CA LYS A 224 12.15 19.24 15.62
C LYS A 224 11.60 20.41 14.80
N TRP A 225 12.40 21.46 14.62
CA TRP A 225 12.15 22.50 13.63
C TRP A 225 12.79 22.12 12.31
N VAL A 226 12.09 22.36 11.20
CA VAL A 226 12.50 22.03 9.84
C VAL A 226 12.21 23.25 8.97
N PRO A 227 13.08 24.29 9.00
CA PRO A 227 12.85 25.54 8.27
C PRO A 227 12.76 25.33 6.75
N GLU A 228 13.47 24.34 6.21
CA GLU A 228 13.40 23.91 4.80
C GLU A 228 11.98 23.58 4.31
N ASN A 229 11.05 23.25 5.22
CA ASN A 229 9.66 22.91 4.92
C ASN A 229 8.66 23.89 5.58
N GLY A 230 9.12 25.01 6.15
CA GLY A 230 8.27 25.95 6.89
C GLY A 230 7.49 25.28 8.03
N ALA A 231 8.09 24.34 8.76
CA ALA A 231 7.35 23.46 9.67
C ALA A 231 8.11 23.04 10.94
N ILE A 232 7.34 22.67 11.96
CA ILE A 232 7.77 21.84 13.08
C ILE A 232 7.17 20.43 12.96
N VAL A 233 7.97 19.44 13.33
CA VAL A 233 7.57 18.03 13.39
C VAL A 233 7.57 17.58 14.84
N TRP A 234 6.40 17.31 15.40
CA TRP A 234 6.25 16.70 16.72
C TRP A 234 6.13 15.18 16.57
N SER A 235 7.18 14.46 16.96
CA SER A 235 7.27 13.00 16.86
C SER A 235 6.91 12.32 18.19
N VAL A 236 5.93 11.42 18.16
CA VAL A 236 5.48 10.59 19.30
C VAL A 236 5.59 9.12 18.90
N LYS A 237 6.62 8.42 19.42
CA LYS A 237 6.92 7.02 19.04
C LYS A 237 5.76 6.04 19.32
N SER A 238 4.98 6.28 20.36
CA SER A 238 3.88 5.43 20.81
C SER A 238 2.80 6.30 21.44
N PHE A 239 1.59 6.24 20.89
CA PHE A 239 0.43 7.03 21.28
C PHE A 239 -0.77 6.09 21.49
N PRO A 240 -1.01 5.62 22.74
CA PRO A 240 -2.14 4.74 23.06
C PRO A 240 -3.49 5.42 22.81
N GLY A 241 -4.53 4.65 22.48
CA GLY A 241 -5.88 5.16 22.28
C GLY A 241 -6.50 5.75 23.55
N GLY A 242 -7.36 6.77 23.42
CA GLY A 242 -8.00 7.43 24.55
C GLY A 242 -7.03 8.17 25.48
N LYS A 243 -5.95 8.72 24.92
CA LYS A 243 -4.97 9.59 25.57
C LYS A 243 -4.98 10.98 24.93
N GLU A 244 -4.45 11.95 25.68
CA GLU A 244 -4.23 13.32 25.23
C GLU A 244 -2.79 13.72 25.57
N TYR A 245 -2.12 14.40 24.65
CA TYR A 245 -0.80 15.01 24.86
C TYR A 245 -0.81 16.48 24.45
N LEU A 246 0.02 17.28 25.11
CA LEU A 246 0.13 18.72 24.87
C LEU A 246 1.56 19.07 24.45
N MET A 247 1.67 19.94 23.45
CA MET A 247 2.88 20.59 23.01
C MET A 247 2.66 22.10 22.99
N ARG A 248 3.65 22.85 23.46
CA ARG A 248 3.76 24.30 23.30
C ARG A 248 5.04 24.64 22.55
N ALA A 249 4.92 25.49 21.54
CA ALA A 249 6.05 26.09 20.85
C ALA A 249 5.98 27.62 20.97
N HIS A 250 7.13 28.25 21.11
CA HIS A 250 7.30 29.70 21.06
C HIS A 250 8.40 30.01 20.05
N PHE A 251 8.12 30.91 19.13
CA PHE A 251 9.09 31.51 18.20
C PHE A 251 9.12 33.02 18.40
N GLY A 252 10.25 33.65 18.12
CA GLY A 252 10.26 35.08 17.83
C GLY A 252 9.71 35.34 16.43
N LEU A 253 9.38 36.59 16.16
CA LEU A 253 9.08 37.10 14.83
C LEU A 253 9.87 38.41 14.61
N PRO A 254 10.35 38.70 13.39
CA PRO A 254 11.01 39.96 13.10
C PRO A 254 10.11 41.17 13.37
N SER A 255 10.73 42.32 13.63
CA SER A 255 10.02 43.59 13.78
C SER A 255 9.51 44.15 12.45
N VAL A 256 10.11 43.75 11.33
CA VAL A 256 9.68 44.09 9.96
C VAL A 256 8.79 42.96 9.44
N GLU A 257 7.60 43.28 8.93
CA GLU A 257 6.74 42.27 8.28
C GLU A 257 7.22 41.97 6.85
N ALA A 258 7.11 40.71 6.43
CA ALA A 258 7.30 40.33 5.04
C ALA A 258 6.20 40.91 4.14
N GLU A 259 6.58 41.39 2.95
CA GLU A 259 5.64 41.99 1.99
C GLU A 259 4.66 40.94 1.42
N ASP A 260 5.11 39.70 1.26
CA ASP A 260 4.31 38.57 0.80
C ASP A 260 3.49 37.93 1.92
N LYS A 261 2.18 37.78 1.68
CA LYS A 261 1.28 37.04 2.58
C LYS A 261 1.41 35.55 2.34
N GLU A 262 2.27 34.91 3.13
CA GLU A 262 2.43 33.44 3.11
C GLU A 262 1.07 32.72 3.18
N GLY A 263 0.86 31.81 2.24
CA GLY A 263 -0.27 30.89 2.32
C GLY A 263 -0.15 30.05 3.59
N LYS A 264 -1.26 29.87 4.32
CA LYS A 264 -1.30 29.00 5.50
C LYS A 264 -1.56 27.55 5.05
N PRO A 265 -0.54 26.67 4.89
CA PRO A 265 -0.81 25.26 4.68
C PRO A 265 -1.54 24.66 5.90
N PRO A 266 -2.23 23.54 5.71
CA PRO A 266 -2.84 22.81 6.81
C PRO A 266 -1.78 22.13 7.70
N ILE A 267 -2.23 21.64 8.86
CA ILE A 267 -1.48 20.63 9.62
C ILE A 267 -1.49 19.32 8.79
N SER A 268 -0.63 18.36 9.11
CA SER A 268 -0.86 16.96 8.70
C SER A 268 -0.29 15.98 9.71
N VAL A 269 -1.05 14.91 10.01
CA VAL A 269 -0.61 13.84 10.91
C VAL A 269 -0.27 12.57 10.12
N LYS A 270 0.97 12.09 10.28
CA LYS A 270 1.33 10.71 9.91
C LYS A 270 1.17 9.79 11.12
N PHE A 271 0.70 8.56 10.91
CA PHE A 271 0.56 7.56 11.96
C PHE A 271 0.42 6.14 11.38
N GLU A 272 0.75 5.13 12.18
CA GLU A 272 0.47 3.72 11.88
C GLU A 272 -0.19 3.04 13.10
N ILE A 273 -1.36 2.45 12.94
CA ILE A 273 -2.08 1.68 13.97
C ILE A 273 -2.17 0.21 13.53
N PRO A 274 -1.30 -0.68 14.06
CA PRO A 274 -1.38 -2.11 13.77
C PRO A 274 -2.56 -2.76 14.51
N TYR A 275 -3.05 -3.87 13.94
CA TYR A 275 -4.18 -4.68 14.42
C TYR A 275 -5.49 -3.90 14.55
N PHE A 276 -5.67 -2.89 13.69
CA PHE A 276 -6.84 -2.01 13.66
C PHE A 276 -7.37 -1.83 12.23
N THR A 277 -8.70 -1.77 12.08
CA THR A 277 -9.39 -1.31 10.87
C THR A 277 -10.40 -0.23 11.25
N THR A 278 -10.51 0.78 10.40
CA THR A 278 -11.36 1.96 10.57
C THR A 278 -12.73 1.72 9.91
N SER A 279 -12.75 1.10 8.73
CA SER A 279 -13.98 0.55 8.14
C SER A 279 -14.62 -0.50 9.07
N GLY A 280 -13.78 -1.32 9.71
CA GLY A 280 -14.18 -2.56 10.36
C GLY A 280 -14.29 -3.74 9.39
N ILE A 281 -13.58 -3.71 8.27
CA ILE A 281 -13.42 -4.85 7.37
C ILE A 281 -12.78 -6.01 8.13
N GLN A 282 -13.21 -7.23 7.80
CA GLN A 282 -12.77 -8.48 8.40
C GLN A 282 -12.68 -9.58 7.34
N VAL A 283 -11.51 -10.20 7.24
CA VAL A 283 -11.36 -11.48 6.55
C VAL A 283 -12.04 -12.55 7.40
N ARG A 284 -13.16 -13.09 6.90
CA ARG A 284 -13.95 -14.12 7.57
C ARG A 284 -13.40 -15.52 7.32
N TYR A 285 -12.89 -15.76 6.12
CA TYR A 285 -12.20 -17.00 5.75
C TYR A 285 -11.32 -16.79 4.52
N LEU A 286 -10.28 -17.59 4.40
CA LEU A 286 -9.62 -17.89 3.13
C LEU A 286 -9.67 -19.41 2.93
N LYS A 287 -10.39 -19.88 1.91
CA LYS A 287 -10.38 -21.28 1.51
C LYS A 287 -9.33 -21.46 0.42
N ILE A 288 -8.44 -22.42 0.61
CA ILE A 288 -7.42 -22.84 -0.37
C ILE A 288 -7.87 -24.20 -0.91
N ILE A 289 -7.92 -24.34 -2.24
CA ILE A 289 -8.38 -25.55 -2.93
C ILE A 289 -7.31 -25.97 -3.93
N GLU A 290 -6.65 -27.09 -3.68
CA GLU A 290 -5.64 -27.69 -4.58
C GLU A 290 -5.85 -29.21 -4.66
N LYS A 291 -5.60 -29.79 -5.84
CA LYS A 291 -5.78 -31.21 -6.16
C LYS A 291 -4.94 -32.14 -5.29
N SER A 292 -3.78 -31.68 -4.83
CA SER A 292 -2.89 -32.44 -3.92
C SER A 292 -3.31 -32.37 -2.45
N GLY A 293 -4.34 -31.60 -2.09
CA GLY A 293 -4.96 -31.62 -0.77
C GLY A 293 -4.07 -31.21 0.41
N TYR A 294 -2.96 -30.50 0.17
CA TYR A 294 -2.07 -30.09 1.26
C TYR A 294 -2.77 -29.15 2.25
N GLN A 295 -2.35 -29.21 3.52
CA GLN A 295 -2.69 -28.17 4.49
C GLN A 295 -1.79 -26.94 4.25
N ALA A 296 -2.39 -25.75 4.34
CA ALA A 296 -1.69 -24.48 4.26
C ALA A 296 -2.14 -23.54 5.39
N LEU A 297 -1.26 -22.62 5.79
CA LEU A 297 -1.49 -21.71 6.92
C LEU A 297 -1.77 -20.28 6.41
N PRO A 298 -3.03 -19.79 6.51
CA PRO A 298 -3.36 -18.41 6.21
C PRO A 298 -3.15 -17.52 7.45
N TRP A 299 -2.33 -16.47 7.28
CA TRP A 299 -2.10 -15.40 8.24
C TRP A 299 -2.75 -14.12 7.76
N VAL A 300 -3.32 -13.32 8.66
CA VAL A 300 -3.84 -11.99 8.35
C VAL A 300 -3.38 -10.98 9.39
N ARG A 301 -2.93 -9.81 8.93
CA ARG A 301 -2.74 -8.62 9.75
C ARG A 301 -3.49 -7.43 9.16
N TYR A 302 -3.85 -6.51 10.04
CA TYR A 302 -4.57 -5.29 9.73
C TYR A 302 -3.70 -4.11 10.12
N ILE A 303 -3.59 -3.11 9.25
CA ILE A 303 -2.80 -1.89 9.47
C ILE A 303 -3.65 -0.71 9.04
N THR A 304 -3.87 0.26 9.92
CA THR A 304 -4.47 1.55 9.54
C THR A 304 -3.38 2.62 9.55
N GLN A 305 -3.25 3.38 8.47
CA GLN A 305 -2.27 4.46 8.31
C GLN A 305 -2.96 5.75 7.81
N ASN A 306 -2.23 6.87 7.80
CA ASN A 306 -2.67 8.08 7.13
C ASN A 306 -2.67 7.93 5.59
N GLY A 307 -3.43 8.78 4.90
CA GLY A 307 -3.33 8.96 3.44
C GLY A 307 -1.90 9.26 2.98
N GLY A 308 -1.45 8.57 1.92
CA GLY A 308 -0.17 8.81 1.28
C GLY A 308 -0.25 9.89 0.20
N ARG A 309 0.80 10.73 0.10
CA ARG A 309 1.01 11.82 -0.89
C ARG A 309 0.05 11.83 -2.10
N GLY A 310 -0.88 12.77 -2.11
CA GLY A 310 -1.66 13.10 -3.30
C GLY A 310 -2.76 14.13 -3.04
N ASP A 311 -3.63 13.86 -2.08
CA ASP A 311 -4.96 14.49 -2.02
C ASP A 311 -5.35 14.88 -0.58
N PHE A 312 -5.58 16.19 -0.35
CA PHE A 312 -6.14 16.86 0.85
C PHE A 312 -5.51 16.52 2.23
N ARG A 313 -4.65 17.38 2.81
CA ARG A 313 -4.96 18.65 3.52
C ARG A 313 -5.78 18.45 4.81
N GLU A 314 -5.21 18.74 5.99
CA GLU A 314 -5.86 18.59 7.31
C GLU A 314 -6.02 19.96 8.03
N GLY A 315 -7.12 20.68 7.77
CA GLY A 315 -7.35 22.02 8.33
C GLY A 315 -7.80 21.98 9.80
N ALA A 316 -6.90 22.28 10.73
CA ALA A 316 -7.23 22.41 12.16
C ALA A 316 -7.91 23.77 12.50
N TRP A 317 -8.61 23.81 13.65
CA TRP A 317 -9.37 24.97 14.15
C TRP A 317 -8.52 26.23 14.37
N GLN A 318 -9.15 27.41 14.26
CA GLN A 318 -8.58 28.69 14.75
C GLN A 318 -9.65 29.53 15.49
N PRO A 319 -9.77 29.39 16.83
CA PRO A 319 -10.55 30.31 17.65
C PRO A 319 -9.64 31.47 18.10
N GLY A 320 -9.62 32.57 17.33
CA GLY A 320 -8.53 33.55 17.44
C GLY A 320 -8.82 35.01 17.03
N LEU A 321 -10.09 35.45 17.03
CA LEU A 321 -10.45 36.87 16.88
C LEU A 321 -11.26 37.38 18.08
N GLY A 322 -10.65 37.29 19.26
CA GLY A 322 -11.11 37.96 20.48
C GLY A 322 -10.84 39.46 20.45
N GLY A 323 -11.39 40.15 19.44
CA GLY A 323 -11.40 41.62 19.42
C GLY A 323 -12.20 42.14 20.61
N ARG A 324 -11.60 43.00 21.44
CA ARG A 324 -12.35 43.68 22.50
C ARG A 324 -13.48 44.50 21.86
N PRO A 325 -14.73 44.46 22.38
CA PRO A 325 -15.66 45.52 22.06
C PRO A 325 -15.04 46.85 22.53
N GLY A 326 -14.91 47.80 21.62
CA GLY A 326 -14.38 49.13 21.95
C GLY A 326 -15.31 49.87 22.91
N GLU A 327 -14.75 50.74 23.73
CA GLU A 327 -15.52 51.59 24.63
C GLU A 327 -16.39 52.56 23.82
N GLY A 328 -17.70 52.27 23.77
CA GLY A 328 -18.69 53.12 23.13
C GLY A 328 -18.78 54.46 23.85
N SER A 329 -18.27 55.51 23.21
CA SER A 329 -18.24 56.86 23.78
C SER A 329 -19.61 57.52 23.62
N SER A 330 -20.34 57.61 24.73
CA SER A 330 -21.56 58.39 24.91
C SER A 330 -21.72 58.72 26.40
N GLY A 331 -22.12 59.92 26.80
CA GLY A 331 -22.51 61.10 26.00
C GLY A 331 -23.16 62.13 26.91
#